data_AF-A0A954QA55-F1
#
_entry.id   AF-A0A954QA55-F1
#
_cell.length_a   1.000
_cell.length_b   1.000
_cell.length_c   1.000
_cell.angle_alpha   90.00
_cell.angle_beta   90.00
_cell.angle_gamma   90.00
#
_symmetry.space_group_name_H-M   'P 1'
#
loop_
_entity.id
_entity.type
_entity.pdbx_description
1 polymer ?
#
loop_
_entity_poly.entity_id
_entity_poly.type
_entity_poly.pdbx_seq_one_letter_code
_entity_poly.pdbx_strand_id
1 'polypeptide(L)'
;MNAKLSEALKKLRLSGILQTLEVRLQEAAANRLSHSEFLELILQDELAVRHDRLVSRRTKSASFRDQKSLEDFDWDFNRSIKKKSIYDLAAGTFVRKHQDALLVGPPGVGKSHLAQAIGLVLVKAGYEVLYRSIFDTIRDLLHDEAFEGHDKVMAKYLKPDLLILDDMGMKQLPKRSGEYLFEIIMRRHELKSTMMTSNRPLEDWGKLIGDVPTATAILDRLLEHAEVIEMTGKSYRLGRGRGKSEE
;
A
#
# COMPACT_ATOMS: atom_id res chain seq x y z
N MET A 1 18.03 -10.88 36.77
CA MET A 1 18.14 -9.51 36.22
C MET A 1 18.58 -8.45 37.25
N ASN A 2 19.49 -7.52 36.92
CA ASN A 2 19.82 -6.36 37.77
C ASN A 2 18.65 -5.36 37.80
N ALA A 3 18.11 -5.04 38.98
CA ALA A 3 16.93 -4.20 39.15
C ALA A 3 17.13 -2.77 38.59
N LYS A 4 18.30 -2.17 38.82
CA LYS A 4 18.64 -0.83 38.31
C LYS A 4 18.70 -0.80 36.78
N LEU A 5 19.27 -1.84 36.18
CA LEU A 5 19.34 -1.97 34.72
C LEU A 5 17.95 -2.11 34.10
N SER A 6 17.10 -2.93 34.71
CA SER A 6 15.73 -3.13 34.25
C SER A 6 14.89 -1.85 34.31
N GLU A 7 15.06 -1.06 35.37
CA GLU A 7 14.40 0.24 35.52
C GLU A 7 14.89 1.25 34.47
N ALA A 8 16.20 1.30 34.22
CA ALA A 8 16.79 2.17 33.19
C ALA A 8 16.27 1.82 31.78
N LEU A 9 16.22 0.54 31.42
CA LEU A 9 15.68 0.07 30.14
C LEU A 9 14.21 0.46 29.96
N LYS A 10 13.39 0.35 31.02
CA LYS A 10 11.99 0.81 31.00
C LYS A 10 11.90 2.33 30.79
N LYS A 11 12.69 3.12 31.52
CA LYS A 11 12.72 4.59 31.38
C LYS A 11 13.13 5.04 29.97
N LEU A 12 14.08 4.35 29.36
CA LEU A 12 14.53 4.61 27.99
C LEU A 12 13.65 3.99 26.89
N ARG A 13 12.59 3.25 27.26
CA ARG A 13 11.69 2.53 26.35
C ARG A 13 12.42 1.52 25.46
N LEU A 14 13.42 0.84 26.00
CA LEU A 14 14.22 -0.20 25.34
C LEU A 14 13.60 -1.58 25.55
N SER A 15 12.39 -1.76 25.00
CA SER A 15 11.57 -2.94 25.28
C SER A 15 12.07 -4.23 24.62
N GLY A 16 12.77 -4.13 23.48
CA GLY A 16 13.38 -5.30 22.83
C GLY A 16 14.50 -5.86 23.69
N ILE A 17 15.42 -4.98 24.14
CA ILE A 17 16.49 -5.36 25.08
C ILE A 17 15.87 -5.95 26.34
N LEU A 18 14.88 -5.28 26.94
CA LEU A 18 14.26 -5.75 28.18
C LEU A 18 13.68 -7.18 28.07
N GLN A 19 13.20 -7.58 26.90
CA GLN A 19 12.63 -8.91 26.67
C GLN A 19 13.69 -9.99 26.43
N THR A 20 14.79 -9.66 25.76
CA THR A 20 15.81 -10.64 25.35
C THR A 20 17.06 -10.65 26.23
N LEU A 21 17.24 -9.65 27.10
CA LEU A 21 18.49 -9.42 27.85
C LEU A 21 18.99 -10.64 28.62
N GLU A 22 18.12 -11.39 29.31
CA GLU A 22 18.56 -12.56 30.08
C GLU A 22 19.11 -13.68 29.17
N VAL A 23 18.47 -13.89 28.02
CA VAL A 23 18.93 -14.85 27.01
C VAL A 23 20.26 -14.39 26.40
N ARG A 24 20.38 -13.11 26.04
CA ARG A 24 21.61 -12.54 25.46
C ARG A 24 22.78 -12.53 26.44
N LEU A 25 22.53 -12.36 27.74
CA LEU A 25 23.57 -12.47 28.78
C LEU A 25 24.12 -13.89 28.88
N GLN A 26 23.27 -14.91 28.79
CA GLN A 26 23.69 -16.31 28.77
C GLN A 26 24.48 -16.64 27.49
N GLU A 27 24.00 -16.16 26.35
CA GLU A 27 24.67 -16.32 25.05
C GLU A 27 26.07 -15.67 25.05
N ALA A 28 26.18 -14.45 25.59
CA ALA A 28 27.47 -13.77 25.72
C ALA A 28 28.46 -14.54 26.60
N ALA A 29 27.99 -15.11 27.71
CA ALA A 29 28.82 -15.92 28.60
C ALA A 29 29.26 -17.24 27.94
N ALA A 30 28.35 -17.92 27.24
CA ALA A 30 28.63 -19.19 26.56
C ALA A 30 29.59 -19.03 25.38
N ASN A 31 29.38 -18.01 24.54
CA ASN A 31 30.15 -17.75 23.32
C ASN A 31 31.37 -16.84 23.54
N ARG A 32 31.61 -16.37 24.78
CA ARG A 32 32.70 -15.45 25.15
C ARG A 32 32.74 -14.19 24.28
N LEU A 33 31.57 -13.60 24.04
CA LEU A 33 31.46 -12.37 23.26
C LEU A 33 32.23 -11.23 23.94
N SER A 34 32.91 -10.43 23.14
CA SER A 34 33.48 -9.15 23.58
C SER A 34 32.37 -8.17 23.98
N HIS A 35 32.74 -7.14 24.75
CA HIS A 35 31.80 -6.09 25.16
C HIS A 35 31.14 -5.39 23.97
N SER A 36 31.88 -5.19 22.87
CA SER A 36 31.37 -4.59 21.64
C SER A 36 30.37 -5.50 20.93
N GLU A 37 30.68 -6.80 20.79
CA GLU A 37 29.77 -7.78 20.16
C GLU A 37 28.48 -7.93 20.96
N PHE A 38 28.58 -7.98 22.29
CA PHE A 38 27.40 -8.02 23.15
C PHE A 38 26.54 -6.76 23.02
N LEU A 39 27.16 -5.58 23.01
CA LEU A 39 26.45 -4.31 22.85
C LEU A 39 25.75 -4.22 21.48
N GLU A 40 26.43 -4.65 20.42
CA GLU A 40 25.85 -4.72 19.08
C GLU A 40 24.63 -5.65 19.06
N LEU A 41 24.76 -6.85 19.63
CA LEU A 41 23.70 -7.86 19.65
C LEU A 41 22.42 -7.36 20.34
N ILE A 42 22.54 -6.76 21.53
CA ILE A 42 21.36 -6.25 22.25
C ILE A 42 20.75 -5.03 21.55
N LEU A 43 21.56 -4.19 20.89
CA LEU A 43 21.05 -3.06 20.13
C LEU A 43 20.32 -3.53 18.86
N GLN A 44 20.80 -4.58 18.20
CA GLN A 44 20.12 -5.20 17.08
C GLN A 44 18.72 -5.73 17.48
N ASP A 45 18.58 -6.35 18.65
CA ASP A 45 17.26 -6.78 19.17
C ASP A 45 16.28 -5.61 19.35
N GLU A 46 16.76 -4.48 19.90
CA GLU A 46 15.92 -3.28 20.04
C GLU A 46 15.53 -2.69 18.69
N LEU A 47 16.48 -2.60 17.76
CA LEU A 47 16.25 -2.08 16.43
C LEU A 47 15.23 -2.94 15.67
N ALA A 48 15.34 -4.27 15.76
CA ALA A 48 14.40 -5.21 15.18
C ALA A 48 12.98 -4.99 15.73
N VAL A 49 12.81 -4.94 17.06
CA VAL A 49 11.50 -4.71 17.68
C VAL A 49 10.90 -3.35 17.30
N ARG A 50 11.73 -2.31 17.19
CA ARG A 50 11.27 -0.98 16.75
C ARG A 50 10.85 -1.00 15.28
N HIS A 51 11.63 -1.66 14.42
CA HIS A 51 11.31 -1.82 13.01
C HIS A 51 9.99 -2.56 12.83
N ASP A 52 9.80 -3.69 13.50
CA ASP A 52 8.57 -4.49 13.41
C ASP A 52 7.34 -3.72 13.87
N ARG A 53 7.46 -2.93 14.95
CA ARG A 53 6.38 -2.06 15.42
C ARG A 53 6.06 -0.95 14.42
N LEU A 54 7.07 -0.36 13.80
CA LEU A 54 6.90 0.67 12.78
C LEU A 54 6.17 0.10 11.56
N VAL A 55 6.62 -1.04 11.05
CA VAL A 55 6.00 -1.75 9.92
C VAL A 55 4.57 -2.13 10.28
N SER A 56 4.32 -2.75 11.43
CA SER A 56 2.97 -3.12 11.90
C SER A 56 2.03 -1.91 11.97
N ARG A 57 2.51 -0.78 12.51
CA ARG A 57 1.74 0.47 12.56
C ARG A 57 1.42 0.98 11.16
N ARG A 58 2.40 1.02 10.26
CA ARG A 58 2.21 1.48 8.88
C ARG A 58 1.27 0.56 8.09
N THR A 59 1.38 -0.76 8.25
CA THR A 59 0.46 -1.73 7.63
C THR A 59 -0.97 -1.50 8.09
N LYS A 60 -1.19 -1.21 9.39
CA LYS A 60 -2.51 -0.85 9.91
C LYS A 60 -3.01 0.47 9.31
N SER A 61 -2.16 1.50 9.27
CA SER A 61 -2.51 2.81 8.69
C SER A 61 -2.80 2.73 7.19
N ALA A 62 -2.16 1.81 6.47
CA ALA A 62 -2.37 1.60 5.05
C ALA A 62 -3.77 1.11 4.69
N SER A 63 -4.55 0.63 5.67
CA SER A 63 -5.99 0.34 5.50
C SER A 63 -6.30 -0.64 4.35
N PHE A 64 -5.39 -1.59 4.06
CA PHE A 64 -5.63 -2.63 3.07
C PHE A 64 -6.91 -3.41 3.38
N ARG A 65 -7.69 -3.74 2.34
CA ARG A 65 -8.90 -4.57 2.46
C ARG A 65 -8.53 -5.99 2.85
N ASP A 66 -7.55 -6.56 2.15
CA ASP A 66 -6.97 -7.88 2.42
C ASP A 66 -5.44 -7.75 2.45
N GLN A 67 -4.77 -8.31 3.47
CA GLN A 67 -3.30 -8.35 3.54
C GLN A 67 -2.73 -9.50 2.70
N LYS A 68 -2.94 -9.45 1.39
CA LYS A 68 -2.41 -10.45 0.45
C LYS A 68 -1.00 -10.09 0.01
N SER A 69 -0.12 -11.07 -0.02
CA SER A 69 1.27 -10.91 -0.47
C SER A 69 1.41 -11.21 -1.97
N LEU A 70 2.60 -10.90 -2.52
CA LEU A 70 2.95 -11.33 -3.88
C LEU A 70 3.18 -12.85 -3.96
N GLU A 71 3.54 -13.49 -2.84
CA GLU A 71 3.72 -14.94 -2.72
C GLU A 71 2.38 -15.67 -2.83
N ASP A 72 1.30 -15.05 -2.34
CA ASP A 72 -0.07 -15.58 -2.44
C ASP A 72 -0.67 -15.46 -3.85
N PHE A 73 0.01 -14.79 -4.78
CA PHE A 73 -0.49 -14.58 -6.13
C PHE A 73 -0.21 -15.81 -7.01
N ASP A 74 -1.27 -16.44 -7.51
CA ASP A 74 -1.17 -17.54 -8.46
C ASP A 74 -0.82 -17.02 -9.86
N TRP A 75 0.48 -17.03 -10.15
CA TRP A 75 1.01 -16.61 -11.43
C TRP A 75 0.70 -17.58 -12.58
N ASP A 76 0.40 -18.84 -12.29
CA ASP A 76 0.05 -19.82 -13.30
C ASP A 76 -1.38 -19.63 -13.80
N PHE A 77 -2.26 -19.14 -12.93
CA PHE A 77 -3.63 -18.82 -13.31
C PHE A 77 -3.71 -17.72 -14.38
N ASN A 78 -2.81 -16.72 -14.33
CA ASN A 78 -2.80 -15.64 -15.31
C ASN A 78 -1.38 -15.33 -15.83
N ARG A 79 -0.93 -16.17 -16.76
CA ARG A 79 0.38 -16.08 -17.42
C ARG A 79 0.56 -14.85 -18.32
N SER A 80 -0.52 -14.13 -18.63
CA SER A 80 -0.44 -12.90 -19.44
C SER A 80 0.24 -11.76 -18.70
N ILE A 81 0.23 -11.80 -17.36
CA ILE A 81 0.83 -10.78 -16.51
C ILE A 81 2.34 -10.95 -16.53
N LYS A 82 3.05 -9.93 -17.00
CA LYS A 82 4.52 -9.89 -16.96
C LYS A 82 4.98 -9.78 -15.51
N LYS A 83 5.46 -10.89 -14.93
CA LYS A 83 6.04 -10.94 -13.57
C LYS A 83 7.03 -9.80 -13.34
N LYS A 84 7.94 -9.60 -14.30
CA LYS A 84 8.98 -8.59 -14.24
C LYS A 84 8.43 -7.20 -13.91
N SER A 85 7.42 -6.73 -14.66
CA SER A 85 6.80 -5.41 -14.42
C SER A 85 6.20 -5.28 -13.02
N ILE A 86 5.57 -6.33 -12.50
CA ILE A 86 5.02 -6.31 -11.13
C ILE A 86 6.13 -6.25 -10.07
N TYR A 87 7.23 -6.99 -10.26
CA TYR A 87 8.37 -6.92 -9.35
C TYR A 87 9.13 -5.59 -9.47
N ASP A 88 9.18 -4.99 -10.66
CA ASP A 88 9.76 -3.66 -10.88
C ASP A 88 8.95 -2.59 -10.12
N LEU A 89 7.61 -2.67 -10.14
CA LEU A 89 6.75 -1.85 -9.28
C LEU A 89 6.99 -2.13 -7.79
N ALA A 90 7.06 -3.40 -7.39
CA ALA A 90 7.31 -3.80 -6.01
C ALA A 90 8.68 -3.33 -5.47
N ALA A 91 9.66 -3.15 -6.34
CA ALA A 91 10.96 -2.56 -6.01
C ALA A 91 10.88 -1.06 -5.67
N GLY A 92 9.73 -0.41 -5.93
CA GLY A 92 9.44 0.95 -5.51
C GLY A 92 10.17 2.05 -6.28
N THR A 93 10.74 1.73 -7.45
CA THR A 93 11.45 2.73 -8.27
C THR A 93 10.52 3.85 -8.71
N PHE A 94 9.27 3.53 -9.07
CA PHE A 94 8.27 4.52 -9.45
C PHE A 94 7.93 5.47 -8.28
N VAL A 95 7.81 4.93 -7.06
CA VAL A 95 7.58 5.75 -5.84
C VAL A 95 8.72 6.71 -5.56
N ARG A 96 9.98 6.26 -5.73
CA ARG A 96 11.16 7.11 -5.56
C ARG A 96 11.25 8.24 -6.59
N LYS A 97 10.71 8.02 -7.78
CA LYS A 97 10.72 8.98 -8.89
C LYS A 97 9.45 9.83 -8.96
N HIS A 98 8.53 9.68 -7.99
CA HIS A 98 7.21 10.34 -8.01
C HIS A 98 6.42 10.07 -9.28
N GLN A 99 6.55 8.86 -9.81
CA GLN A 99 5.82 8.37 -10.97
C GLN A 99 4.56 7.62 -10.52
N ASP A 100 3.59 7.50 -11.40
CA ASP A 100 2.32 6.83 -11.11
C ASP A 100 2.30 5.40 -11.67
N ALA A 101 1.28 4.64 -11.28
CA ALA A 101 1.07 3.29 -11.81
C ALA A 101 -0.41 3.03 -12.05
N LEU A 102 -0.73 2.33 -13.12
CA LEU A 102 -2.11 2.07 -13.50
C LEU A 102 -2.29 0.62 -13.93
N LEU A 103 -3.13 -0.13 -13.19
CA LEU A 103 -3.49 -1.50 -13.52
C LEU A 103 -4.87 -1.52 -14.19
N VAL A 104 -4.97 -1.92 -15.45
CA VAL A 104 -6.23 -1.93 -16.22
C VAL A 104 -6.55 -3.33 -16.69
N GLY A 105 -7.81 -3.72 -16.62
CA GLY A 105 -8.24 -5.04 -17.09
C GLY A 105 -9.63 -5.44 -16.60
N PRO A 106 -10.21 -6.55 -17.05
CA PRO A 106 -11.55 -6.95 -16.63
C PRO A 106 -11.59 -7.36 -15.13
N PRO A 107 -12.79 -7.41 -14.52
CA PRO A 107 -12.93 -7.82 -13.13
C PRO A 107 -12.38 -9.24 -12.86
N GLY A 108 -11.72 -9.41 -11.72
CA GLY A 108 -11.28 -10.74 -11.26
C GLY A 108 -9.95 -11.24 -11.82
N VAL A 109 -9.20 -10.44 -12.58
CA VAL A 109 -7.87 -10.82 -13.11
C VAL A 109 -6.68 -10.61 -12.17
N GLY A 110 -6.93 -10.06 -10.97
CA GLY A 110 -5.90 -9.89 -9.93
C GLY A 110 -5.44 -8.46 -9.61
N LYS A 111 -5.96 -7.42 -10.29
CA LYS A 111 -5.55 -6.01 -10.10
C LYS A 111 -5.49 -5.57 -8.62
N SER A 112 -6.60 -5.69 -7.89
CA SER A 112 -6.68 -5.30 -6.48
C SER A 112 -5.79 -6.14 -5.57
N HIS A 113 -5.49 -7.39 -5.93
CA HIS A 113 -4.55 -8.23 -5.19
C HIS A 113 -3.14 -7.66 -5.38
N LEU A 114 -2.71 -7.49 -6.63
CA LEU A 114 -1.36 -7.01 -6.94
C LEU A 114 -1.12 -5.61 -6.38
N ALA A 115 -2.09 -4.69 -6.49
CA ALA A 115 -1.97 -3.35 -5.93
C ALA A 115 -1.73 -3.38 -4.42
N GLN A 116 -2.53 -4.15 -3.66
CA GLN A 116 -2.34 -4.29 -2.21
C GLN A 116 -1.03 -5.02 -1.86
N ALA A 117 -0.66 -6.05 -2.63
CA ALA A 117 0.58 -6.79 -2.41
C ALA A 117 1.83 -5.92 -2.64
N ILE A 118 1.84 -5.11 -3.71
CA ILE A 118 2.89 -4.11 -3.96
C ILE A 118 2.92 -3.10 -2.80
N GLY A 119 1.75 -2.58 -2.39
CA GLY A 119 1.64 -1.68 -1.24
C GLY A 119 2.23 -2.27 0.04
N LEU A 120 1.97 -3.55 0.32
CA LEU A 120 2.49 -4.24 1.49
C LEU A 120 4.03 -4.38 1.44
N VAL A 121 4.59 -4.71 0.27
CA VAL A 121 6.05 -4.75 0.08
C VAL A 121 6.66 -3.38 0.31
N LEU A 122 6.02 -2.31 -0.18
CA LEU A 122 6.51 -0.94 0.00
C LEU A 122 6.41 -0.46 1.45
N VAL A 123 5.37 -0.87 2.19
CA VAL A 123 5.30 -0.62 3.64
C VAL A 123 6.48 -1.26 4.37
N LYS A 124 6.83 -2.51 4.03
CA LYS A 124 8.00 -3.20 4.58
C LYS A 124 9.31 -2.51 4.19
N ALA A 125 9.38 -1.93 2.99
CA ALA A 125 10.51 -1.14 2.52
C ALA A 125 10.59 0.28 3.16
N GLY A 126 9.61 0.64 4.01
CA GLY A 126 9.64 1.88 4.78
C GLY A 126 8.83 3.04 4.21
N TYR A 127 8.02 2.82 3.16
CA TYR A 127 7.12 3.85 2.61
C TYR A 127 5.83 3.96 3.41
N GLU A 128 5.27 5.17 3.48
CA GLU A 128 3.89 5.38 3.94
C GLU A 128 2.93 5.12 2.77
N VAL A 129 2.08 4.10 2.93
CA VAL A 129 1.10 3.72 1.90
C VAL A 129 -0.31 3.92 2.46
N LEU A 130 -1.26 4.31 1.61
CA LEU A 130 -2.69 4.28 1.91
C LEU A 130 -3.42 3.58 0.77
N TYR A 131 -4.24 2.59 1.10
CA TYR A 131 -5.17 1.95 0.20
C TYR A 131 -6.59 2.40 0.50
N ARG A 132 -7.34 2.73 -0.56
CA ARG A 132 -8.77 3.01 -0.46
C ARG A 132 -9.45 2.68 -1.80
N SER A 133 -10.71 2.24 -1.74
CA SER A 133 -11.50 2.20 -2.99
C SER A 133 -11.83 3.62 -3.42
N ILE A 134 -12.00 3.85 -4.73
CA ILE A 134 -12.43 5.18 -5.21
C ILE A 134 -13.77 5.58 -4.59
N PHE A 135 -14.72 4.66 -4.47
CA PHE A 135 -16.02 4.94 -3.86
C PHE A 135 -15.91 5.37 -2.40
N ASP A 136 -15.06 4.71 -1.62
CA ASP A 136 -14.85 5.10 -0.22
C ASP A 136 -14.05 6.40 -0.11
N THR A 137 -13.15 6.67 -1.05
CA THR A 137 -12.41 7.95 -1.14
C THR A 137 -13.37 9.11 -1.34
N ILE A 138 -14.23 9.00 -2.35
CA ILE A 138 -15.27 9.98 -2.65
C ILE A 138 -16.25 10.12 -1.48
N ARG A 139 -16.65 9.00 -0.85
CA ARG A 139 -17.53 9.05 0.33
C ARG A 139 -16.89 9.81 1.49
N ASP A 140 -15.61 9.53 1.79
CA ASP A 140 -14.87 10.21 2.86
C ASP A 140 -14.83 11.74 2.60
N LEU A 141 -14.64 12.17 1.34
CA LEU A 141 -14.54 13.59 0.97
C LEU A 141 -15.89 14.32 0.93
N LEU A 142 -16.93 13.67 0.36
CA LEU A 142 -18.28 14.23 0.32
C LEU A 142 -18.89 14.42 1.71
N HIS A 143 -18.62 13.49 2.63
CA HIS A 143 -19.16 13.58 3.98
C HIS A 143 -18.57 14.76 4.75
N ASP A 144 -17.29 15.07 4.50
CA ASP A 144 -16.55 16.09 5.25
C ASP A 144 -16.74 17.52 4.72
N GLU A 145 -17.09 17.69 3.43
CA GLU A 145 -17.55 18.98 2.89
C GLU A 145 -18.76 19.52 3.66
N ALA A 146 -19.64 18.62 4.13
CA ALA A 146 -20.81 18.99 4.92
C ALA A 146 -20.49 19.47 6.36
N PHE A 147 -19.25 19.29 6.84
CA PHE A 147 -18.83 19.57 8.23
C PHE A 147 -17.62 20.53 8.33
N GLU A 148 -17.28 21.26 7.26
CA GLU A 148 -16.15 22.23 7.23
C GLU A 148 -14.75 21.60 7.50
N GLY A 149 -14.63 20.27 7.38
CA GLY A 149 -13.40 19.52 7.70
C GLY A 149 -12.48 19.23 6.50
N HIS A 150 -12.88 19.59 5.29
CA HIS A 150 -12.35 19.12 4.00
C HIS A 150 -10.82 19.01 3.93
N ASP A 151 -10.08 20.01 4.43
CA ASP A 151 -8.62 20.03 4.38
C ASP A 151 -7.97 18.90 5.18
N LYS A 152 -8.60 18.46 6.28
CA LYS A 152 -8.11 17.38 7.11
C LYS A 152 -8.26 16.02 6.42
N VAL A 153 -9.40 15.77 5.79
CA VAL A 153 -9.61 14.53 5.02
C VAL A 153 -8.76 14.55 3.75
N MET A 154 -8.64 15.69 3.06
CA MET A 154 -7.74 15.80 1.91
C MET A 154 -6.29 15.51 2.30
N ALA A 155 -5.81 16.05 3.43
CA ALA A 155 -4.45 15.76 3.93
C ALA A 155 -4.19 14.27 4.18
N LYS A 156 -5.20 13.48 4.54
CA LYS A 156 -5.09 12.01 4.67
C LYS A 156 -4.70 11.35 3.34
N TYR A 157 -5.22 11.85 2.21
CA TYR A 157 -4.93 11.33 0.86
C TYR A 157 -3.65 11.91 0.26
N LEU A 158 -3.22 13.10 0.68
CA LEU A 158 -2.00 13.74 0.17
C LEU A 158 -0.72 13.29 0.90
N LYS A 159 -0.82 12.95 2.19
CA LYS A 159 0.34 12.59 3.03
C LYS A 159 1.14 11.35 2.57
N PRO A 160 0.51 10.22 2.18
CA PRO A 160 1.25 8.98 1.92
C PRO A 160 2.22 9.11 0.75
N ASP A 161 3.35 8.39 0.83
CA ASP A 161 4.30 8.22 -0.27
C ASP A 161 3.65 7.56 -1.48
N LEU A 162 2.80 6.56 -1.22
CA LEU A 162 1.97 5.91 -2.23
C LEU A 162 0.49 5.93 -1.81
N LEU A 163 -0.35 6.50 -2.67
CA LEU A 163 -1.80 6.37 -2.57
C LEU A 163 -2.29 5.33 -3.58
N ILE A 164 -3.01 4.30 -3.11
CA ILE A 164 -3.62 3.28 -3.95
C ILE A 164 -5.14 3.51 -4.00
N LEU A 165 -5.63 3.87 -5.18
CA LEU A 165 -7.06 4.06 -5.47
C LEU A 165 -7.59 2.88 -6.29
N ASP A 166 -8.34 2.00 -5.63
CA ASP A 166 -8.81 0.75 -6.20
C ASP A 166 -10.25 0.83 -6.74
N ASP A 167 -10.60 -0.12 -7.63
CA ASP A 167 -11.96 -0.38 -8.12
C ASP A 167 -12.56 0.72 -9.05
N MET A 168 -11.75 1.44 -9.85
CA MET A 168 -12.29 2.34 -10.88
C MET A 168 -13.14 1.56 -11.91
N GLY A 169 -14.22 2.16 -12.38
CA GLY A 169 -15.07 1.59 -13.44
C GLY A 169 -16.03 0.47 -13.02
N MET A 170 -16.23 0.24 -11.72
CA MET A 170 -17.25 -0.71 -11.22
C MET A 170 -18.67 -0.14 -11.27
N LYS A 171 -18.84 1.16 -11.01
CA LYS A 171 -20.12 1.89 -11.05
C LYS A 171 -19.84 3.34 -11.48
N GLN A 172 -20.89 4.06 -11.89
CA GLN A 172 -20.79 5.50 -12.05
C GLN A 172 -20.52 6.17 -10.70
N LEU A 173 -19.68 7.19 -10.71
CA LEU A 173 -19.39 7.96 -9.51
C LEU A 173 -20.52 8.98 -9.25
N PRO A 174 -20.77 9.35 -7.98
CA PRO A 174 -21.65 10.46 -7.65
C PRO A 174 -21.27 11.76 -8.38
N LYS A 175 -22.21 12.71 -8.49
CA LYS A 175 -21.89 14.06 -9.00
C LYS A 175 -20.77 14.70 -8.15
N ARG A 176 -19.96 15.58 -8.75
CA ARG A 176 -18.78 16.24 -8.14
C ARG A 176 -17.61 15.31 -7.76
N SER A 177 -17.73 14.00 -7.93
CA SER A 177 -16.62 13.06 -7.65
C SER A 177 -15.37 13.32 -8.49
N GLY A 178 -15.56 13.80 -9.72
CA GLY A 178 -14.46 14.16 -10.61
C GLY A 178 -13.58 15.27 -10.03
N GLU A 179 -14.19 16.29 -9.41
CA GLU A 179 -13.48 17.44 -8.82
C GLU A 179 -12.53 16.97 -7.72
N TYR A 180 -13.01 16.13 -6.80
CA TYR A 180 -12.19 15.59 -5.71
C TYR A 180 -11.07 14.68 -6.21
N LEU A 181 -11.37 13.80 -7.16
CA LEU A 181 -10.36 12.91 -7.72
C LEU A 181 -9.29 13.72 -8.46
N PHE A 182 -9.71 14.73 -9.21
CA PHE A 182 -8.81 15.66 -9.89
C PHE A 182 -7.93 16.42 -8.90
N GLU A 183 -8.49 16.94 -7.81
CA GLU A 183 -7.72 17.64 -6.78
C GLU A 183 -6.65 16.74 -6.15
N ILE A 184 -6.98 15.48 -5.82
CA ILE A 184 -6.01 14.51 -5.31
C ILE A 184 -4.89 14.28 -6.33
N ILE A 185 -5.24 13.95 -7.58
CA ILE A 185 -4.24 13.63 -8.61
C ILE A 185 -3.37 14.86 -8.89
N MET A 186 -3.96 16.04 -9.03
CA MET A 186 -3.24 17.28 -9.29
C MET A 186 -2.28 17.65 -8.15
N ARG A 187 -2.70 17.55 -6.89
CA ARG A 187 -1.85 17.88 -5.74
C ARG A 187 -0.76 16.85 -5.45
N ARG A 188 -0.86 15.64 -6.02
CA ARG A 188 0.14 14.57 -5.87
C ARG A 188 1.10 14.50 -7.06
N HIS A 189 0.68 14.92 -8.24
CA HIS A 189 1.47 14.93 -9.47
C HIS A 189 2.88 15.50 -9.23
N GLU A 190 3.90 14.75 -9.66
CA GLU A 190 5.35 15.02 -9.46
C GLU A 190 5.86 15.15 -8.01
N LEU A 191 4.99 15.04 -7.00
CA LEU A 191 5.34 15.17 -5.59
C LEU A 191 5.27 13.84 -4.85
N LYS A 192 4.28 13.00 -5.16
CA LYS A 192 3.97 11.73 -4.51
C LYS A 192 3.28 10.79 -5.50
N SER A 193 3.51 9.49 -5.36
CA SER A 193 3.02 8.52 -6.33
C SER A 193 1.60 8.07 -6.05
N THR A 194 0.85 7.83 -7.11
CA THR A 194 -0.51 7.29 -7.09
C THR A 194 -0.58 6.03 -7.94
N MET A 195 -1.13 4.97 -7.36
CA MET A 195 -1.45 3.75 -8.08
C MET A 195 -2.97 3.64 -8.21
N MET A 196 -3.47 3.45 -9.43
CA MET A 196 -4.90 3.25 -9.67
C MET A 196 -5.16 1.87 -10.27
N THR A 197 -6.34 1.31 -10.00
CA THR A 197 -6.85 0.15 -10.76
C THR A 197 -8.15 0.50 -11.47
N SER A 198 -8.32 -0.02 -12.69
CA SER A 198 -9.56 0.16 -13.47
C SER A 198 -10.08 -1.13 -14.07
N ASN A 199 -11.41 -1.30 -13.98
CA ASN A 199 -12.18 -2.35 -14.62
C ASN A 199 -12.70 -1.95 -16.01
N ARG A 200 -12.41 -0.72 -16.45
CA ARG A 200 -12.84 -0.16 -17.75
C ARG A 200 -11.63 0.44 -18.49
N PRO A 201 -11.66 0.44 -19.84
CA PRO A 201 -10.71 1.20 -20.65
C PRO A 201 -10.68 2.67 -20.24
N LEU A 202 -9.56 3.35 -20.49
CA LEU A 202 -9.36 4.75 -20.11
C LEU A 202 -10.35 5.69 -20.82
N GLU A 203 -10.71 5.35 -22.05
CA GLU A 203 -11.69 6.04 -22.88
C GLU A 203 -13.07 6.16 -22.22
N ASP A 204 -13.43 5.20 -21.36
CA ASP A 204 -14.71 5.18 -20.66
C ASP A 204 -14.73 6.06 -19.40
N TRP A 205 -13.59 6.62 -18.95
CA TRP A 205 -13.52 7.39 -17.71
C TRP A 205 -14.37 8.65 -17.74
N GLY A 206 -14.49 9.31 -18.90
CA GLY A 206 -15.39 10.46 -19.07
C GLY A 206 -16.84 10.11 -18.74
N LYS A 207 -17.32 8.93 -19.15
CA LYS A 207 -18.67 8.44 -18.84
C LYS A 207 -18.82 8.02 -17.37
N LEU A 208 -17.76 7.49 -16.76
CA LEU A 208 -17.78 7.03 -15.37
C LEU A 208 -17.77 8.18 -14.36
N ILE A 209 -17.00 9.23 -14.66
CA ILE A 209 -16.91 10.44 -13.87
C ILE A 209 -18.11 11.36 -14.12
N GLY A 210 -18.69 11.31 -15.33
CA GLY A 210 -19.79 12.18 -15.75
C GLY A 210 -19.33 13.55 -16.25
N ASP A 211 -18.03 13.73 -16.44
CA ASP A 211 -17.40 14.96 -16.94
C ASP A 211 -16.13 14.61 -17.74
N VAL A 212 -16.20 14.77 -19.07
CA VAL A 212 -15.13 14.40 -20.00
C VAL A 212 -13.90 15.29 -19.85
N PRO A 213 -14.01 16.64 -19.79
CA PRO A 213 -12.90 17.52 -19.45
C PRO A 213 -12.14 17.11 -18.19
N THR A 214 -12.85 16.88 -17.08
CA THR A 214 -12.21 16.47 -15.81
C THR A 214 -11.54 15.11 -15.92
N ALA A 215 -12.18 14.12 -16.55
CA ALA A 215 -11.57 12.82 -16.80
C ALA A 215 -10.29 12.93 -17.63
N THR A 216 -10.30 13.77 -18.66
CA THR A 216 -9.13 14.01 -19.53
C THR A 216 -8.00 14.66 -18.73
N ALA A 217 -8.30 15.65 -17.89
CA ALA A 217 -7.31 16.33 -17.06
C ALA A 217 -6.68 15.43 -15.98
N ILE A 218 -7.46 14.46 -15.45
CA ILE A 218 -6.96 13.41 -14.56
C ILE A 218 -6.02 12.47 -15.31
N LEU A 219 -6.46 11.96 -16.47
CA LEU A 219 -5.67 11.00 -17.25
C LEU A 219 -4.38 11.61 -17.77
N ASP A 220 -4.40 12.87 -18.22
CA ASP A 220 -3.23 13.60 -18.68
C ASP A 220 -2.10 13.60 -17.63
N ARG A 221 -2.42 14.03 -16.39
CA ARG A 221 -1.47 14.05 -15.27
C ARG A 221 -1.05 12.66 -14.81
N LEU A 222 -2.00 11.74 -14.69
CA LEU A 222 -1.72 10.38 -14.23
C LEU A 222 -0.81 9.64 -15.23
N LEU A 223 -1.03 9.82 -16.54
CA LEU A 223 -0.37 9.02 -17.58
C LEU A 223 0.96 9.60 -18.05
N GLU A 224 1.25 10.88 -17.78
CA GLU A 224 2.48 11.54 -18.21
C GLU A 224 3.74 10.74 -17.85
N HIS A 225 3.77 10.15 -16.65
CA HIS A 225 4.89 9.34 -16.17
C HIS A 225 4.46 7.98 -15.59
N ALA A 226 3.26 7.49 -15.91
CA ALA A 226 2.78 6.23 -15.33
C ALA A 226 3.35 4.98 -16.00
N GLU A 227 3.61 3.96 -15.18
CA GLU A 227 3.69 2.59 -15.65
C GLU A 227 2.28 2.00 -15.78
N VAL A 228 1.83 1.77 -17.02
CA VAL A 228 0.53 1.17 -17.31
C VAL A 228 0.68 -0.34 -17.52
N ILE A 229 0.00 -1.11 -16.67
CA ILE A 229 -0.04 -2.58 -16.73
C ILE A 229 -1.43 -3.02 -17.16
N GLU A 230 -1.52 -3.45 -18.41
CA GLU A 230 -2.71 -4.12 -18.94
C GLU A 230 -2.74 -5.59 -18.52
N MET A 231 -3.83 -5.99 -17.89
CA MET A 231 -4.07 -7.33 -17.41
C MET A 231 -5.25 -7.93 -18.17
N THR A 232 -5.03 -9.04 -18.85
CA THR A 232 -6.08 -9.80 -19.54
C THR A 232 -6.24 -11.16 -18.88
N GLY A 233 -7.30 -11.91 -19.20
CA GLY A 233 -7.49 -13.27 -18.69
C GLY A 233 -8.86 -13.52 -18.07
N LYS A 234 -9.05 -14.77 -17.62
CA LYS A 234 -10.29 -15.24 -17.00
C LYS A 234 -10.40 -14.71 -15.56
N SER A 235 -11.62 -14.56 -15.06
CA SER A 235 -11.86 -14.16 -13.67
C SER A 235 -11.52 -15.29 -12.71
N TYR A 236 -10.57 -15.05 -11.79
CA TYR A 236 -10.21 -15.96 -10.71
C TYR A 236 -11.39 -16.29 -9.79
N ARG A 237 -12.29 -15.31 -9.60
CA ARG A 237 -13.48 -15.46 -8.73
C ARG A 237 -14.47 -16.48 -9.29
N LEU A 238 -14.60 -16.58 -10.61
CA LEU A 238 -15.48 -17.55 -11.28
C LEU A 238 -14.87 -18.96 -11.30
N GLY A 239 -13.54 -19.06 -11.35
CA GLY A 239 -12.83 -20.34 -11.29
C GLY A 239 -13.03 -21.08 -9.97
N ARG A 240 -13.00 -20.37 -8.83
CA ARG A 240 -13.28 -20.97 -7.50
C ARG A 240 -14.74 -21.38 -7.30
N GLY A 241 -15.69 -20.74 -7.97
CA GLY A 241 -17.12 -21.04 -7.85
C GLY A 241 -17.53 -22.38 -8.46
N ARG A 242 -16.81 -22.86 -9.49
CA ARG A 242 -17.10 -24.15 -10.14
C ARG A 242 -16.58 -25.37 -9.37
N GLY A 243 -15.58 -25.21 -8.50
CA GLY A 243 -15.01 -26.31 -7.72
C GLY A 243 -15.73 -26.65 -6.41
N LYS A 244 -16.86 -25.99 -6.11
CA LYS A 244 -17.70 -26.27 -4.92
C LYS A 244 -19.11 -26.76 -5.25
N SER A 245 -19.39 -27.02 -6.52
CA SER A 245 -20.71 -27.46 -7.00
C SER A 245 -20.72 -28.91 -7.50
N GLU A 246 -19.57 -29.57 -7.44
CA GLU A 246 -19.37 -30.97 -7.82
C GLU A 246 -18.61 -31.70 -6.70
N GLU A 247 -19.26 -31.82 -5.54
CA GLU A 247 -18.96 -32.81 -4.49
C GLU A 247 -20.22 -33.04 -3.64
#